data_AF-A0A1G4BP52-F1
#
_entry.id   AF-A0A1G4BP52-F1
#
_cell.length_a   1.000
_cell.length_b   1.000
_cell.length_c   1.000
_cell.angle_alpha   90.00
_cell.angle_beta   90.00
_cell.angle_gamma   90.00
#
_symmetry.space_group_name_H-M   'P 1'
#
loop_
_entity.id
_entity.type
_entity.pdbx_description
1 polymer ?
#
loop_
_entity_poly.entity_id
_entity_poly.type
_entity_poly.pdbx_seq_one_letter_code
_entity_poly.pdbx_strand_id
1 'polypeptide(L)'
;MKPLNPKISQDGVHWISRAIGTMDPETDYELIWRLTSSYHLSDFANNLVYTLTFPNFIIPMQGAEVVWRSDGGKFVHKAIGRVEHYNMSSWYYGPSDQRCRDALERINQLHAGLTRQYPGRFSHNGDYVYTLTFSAVLMHRLRIRLGLSGFTEKQMIAARHFWRDMAPLFRVEGSGPVEDFPADFDGERKLKRP
;
A
#
# COMPACT_ATOMS: atom_id res chain seq x y z
N MET A 1 -14.14 17.69 6.07
CA MET A 1 -14.10 16.22 5.85
C MET A 1 -15.52 15.80 5.48
N LYS A 2 -15.79 15.30 4.26
CA LYS A 2 -17.13 14.77 3.95
C LYS A 2 -17.37 13.58 4.88
N PRO A 3 -18.52 13.49 5.57
CA PRO A 3 -18.81 12.33 6.40
C PRO A 3 -18.74 11.07 5.54
N LEU A 4 -18.12 10.03 6.09
CA LEU A 4 -18.36 8.66 5.64
C LEU A 4 -19.87 8.48 5.50
N ASN A 5 -20.30 7.90 4.38
CA ASN A 5 -21.69 7.67 4.00
C ASN A 5 -22.66 7.77 5.21
N PRO A 6 -23.58 8.74 5.26
CA PRO A 6 -24.36 9.11 6.47
C PRO A 6 -25.20 7.96 7.08
N LYS A 7 -25.17 6.78 6.48
CA LYS A 7 -25.80 5.53 6.94
C LYS A 7 -24.93 4.68 7.88
N ILE A 8 -23.65 5.01 8.11
CA ILE A 8 -22.77 4.18 8.96
C ILE A 8 -22.73 4.74 10.39
N SER A 9 -23.42 4.08 11.34
CA SER A 9 -23.27 4.36 12.77
C SER A 9 -21.85 4.00 13.24
N GLN A 10 -21.23 4.92 13.99
CA GLN A 10 -19.90 4.75 14.58
C GLN A 10 -19.95 4.42 16.08
N ASP A 11 -21.11 3.99 16.57
CA ASP A 11 -21.34 3.84 18.01
C ASP A 11 -20.75 2.51 18.54
N GLY A 12 -19.98 2.58 19.62
CA GLY A 12 -19.46 1.39 20.30
C GLY A 12 -18.26 0.71 19.63
N VAL A 13 -17.56 -0.16 20.37
CA VAL A 13 -16.20 -0.65 20.05
C VAL A 13 -16.09 -1.45 18.76
N HIS A 14 -17.18 -2.07 18.29
CA HIS A 14 -17.20 -2.94 17.09
C HIS A 14 -17.84 -2.30 15.85
N TRP A 15 -17.99 -0.97 15.82
CA TRP A 15 -18.68 -0.28 14.72
C TRP A 15 -18.03 -0.54 13.34
N ILE A 16 -16.70 -0.63 13.27
CA ILE A 16 -15.98 -0.92 12.01
C ILE A 16 -16.33 -2.29 11.47
N SER A 17 -16.30 -3.32 12.33
CA SER A 17 -16.67 -4.68 11.93
C SER A 17 -18.12 -4.76 11.47
N ARG A 18 -19.04 -4.05 12.13
CA ARG A 18 -20.44 -3.98 11.70
C ARG A 18 -20.59 -3.24 10.37
N ALA A 19 -19.91 -2.12 10.20
CA ALA A 19 -19.92 -1.36 8.95
C ALA A 19 -19.45 -2.22 7.77
N ILE A 20 -18.28 -2.87 7.90
CA ILE A 20 -17.73 -3.79 6.88
C ILE A 20 -18.70 -4.94 6.61
N GLY A 21 -19.38 -5.47 7.65
CA GLY A 21 -20.37 -6.53 7.51
C GLY A 21 -21.55 -6.17 6.59
N THR A 22 -21.91 -4.89 6.51
CA THR A 22 -23.02 -4.40 5.66
C THR A 22 -22.63 -4.01 4.24
N MET A 23 -21.32 -3.95 3.95
CA MET A 23 -20.79 -3.48 2.65
C MET A 23 -20.62 -4.62 1.66
N ASP A 24 -20.68 -4.30 0.37
CA ASP A 24 -20.35 -5.22 -0.72
C ASP A 24 -18.86 -5.08 -1.08
N PRO A 25 -18.02 -6.12 -0.87
CA PRO A 25 -16.59 -6.00 -1.13
C PRO A 25 -16.22 -5.85 -2.60
N GLU A 26 -17.13 -6.10 -3.55
CA GLU A 26 -16.87 -5.88 -4.97
C GLU A 26 -16.99 -4.39 -5.36
N THR A 27 -17.81 -3.63 -4.65
CA THR A 27 -18.15 -2.24 -5.00
C THR A 27 -17.69 -1.22 -3.95
N ASP A 28 -17.75 -1.56 -2.66
CA ASP A 28 -17.35 -0.71 -1.53
C ASP A 28 -15.89 -0.93 -1.09
N TYR A 29 -15.07 -1.58 -1.92
CA TYR A 29 -13.73 -2.05 -1.53
C TYR A 29 -12.82 -0.95 -0.99
N GLU A 30 -12.85 0.27 -1.55
CA GLU A 30 -12.02 1.38 -1.09
C GLU A 30 -12.36 1.79 0.35
N LEU A 31 -13.65 1.76 0.68
CA LEU A 31 -14.11 2.08 2.02
C LEU A 31 -13.79 0.95 3.00
N ILE A 32 -14.02 -0.30 2.61
CA ILE A 32 -13.62 -1.46 3.43
C ILE A 32 -12.12 -1.43 3.69
N TRP A 33 -11.30 -1.14 2.68
CA TRP A 33 -9.85 -1.00 2.82
C TRP A 33 -9.50 0.13 3.79
N ARG A 34 -10.06 1.32 3.62
CA ARG A 34 -9.83 2.46 4.52
C ARG A 34 -10.15 2.12 5.98
N LEU A 35 -11.30 1.50 6.23
CA LEU A 35 -11.71 1.08 7.58
C LEU A 35 -10.78 -0.01 8.14
N THR A 36 -10.32 -0.92 7.28
CA THR A 36 -9.44 -2.03 7.65
C THR A 36 -8.00 -1.59 7.94
N SER A 37 -7.47 -0.66 7.14
CA SER A 37 -6.04 -0.31 7.13
C SER A 37 -5.72 0.95 7.92
N SER A 38 -6.65 1.89 8.07
CA SER A 38 -6.34 3.25 8.54
C SER A 38 -6.98 3.61 9.89
N TYR A 39 -8.12 3.02 10.24
CA TYR A 39 -8.95 3.48 11.36
C TYR A 39 -8.53 2.95 12.75
N HIS A 40 -7.72 1.89 12.81
CA HIS A 40 -7.27 1.27 14.06
C HIS A 40 -5.80 1.56 14.40
N LEU A 41 -5.15 2.49 13.70
CA LEU A 41 -3.72 2.72 13.87
C LEU A 41 -3.48 3.87 14.85
N SER A 42 -2.95 3.54 16.03
CA SER A 42 -2.26 4.51 16.88
C SER A 42 -0.94 4.95 16.25
N ASP A 43 -0.32 6.01 16.76
CA ASP A 43 1.03 6.42 16.31
C ASP A 43 2.04 5.27 16.45
N PHE A 44 1.95 4.51 17.54
CA PHE A 44 2.76 3.30 17.72
C PHE A 44 2.52 2.27 16.61
N ALA A 45 1.24 1.95 16.33
CA ALA A 45 0.91 0.97 15.30
C ALA A 45 1.31 1.45 13.90
N ASN A 46 1.13 2.73 13.57
CA ASN A 46 1.60 3.33 12.33
C ASN A 46 3.12 3.22 12.17
N ASN A 47 3.89 3.58 13.21
CA ASN A 47 5.35 3.48 13.18
C ASN A 47 5.82 2.03 13.06
N LEU A 48 5.19 1.09 13.77
CA LEU A 48 5.49 -0.33 13.66
C LEU A 48 5.22 -0.85 12.25
N VAL A 49 4.03 -0.58 11.71
CA VAL A 49 3.64 -0.99 10.36
C VAL A 49 4.62 -0.41 9.34
N TYR A 50 4.93 0.89 9.41
CA TYR A 50 5.88 1.50 8.50
C TYR A 50 7.28 0.87 8.57
N THR A 51 7.75 0.57 9.78
CA THR A 51 9.05 -0.11 10.01
C THR A 51 9.07 -1.51 9.41
N LEU A 52 7.93 -2.21 9.36
CA LEU A 52 7.82 -3.51 8.70
C LEU A 52 7.66 -3.37 7.19
N THR A 53 6.92 -2.37 6.72
CA THR A 53 6.64 -2.16 5.30
C THR A 53 7.88 -1.76 4.54
N PHE A 54 8.57 -0.73 5.04
CA PHE A 54 9.56 -0.03 4.24
C PHE A 54 10.75 -0.91 3.84
N PRO A 55 11.32 -1.77 4.71
CA PRO A 55 12.38 -2.69 4.29
C PRO A 55 11.93 -3.69 3.21
N ASN A 56 10.65 -4.08 3.19
CA ASN A 56 10.11 -4.92 2.12
C ASN A 56 9.99 -4.11 0.80
N PHE A 57 9.82 -2.79 0.88
CA PHE A 57 10.09 -1.77 -0.15
C PHE A 57 11.30 -2.02 -1.06
N ILE A 58 12.40 -2.41 -0.44
CA ILE A 58 13.74 -2.28 -1.01
C ILE A 58 14.52 -3.57 -0.91
N ILE A 59 13.83 -4.72 -0.89
CA ILE A 59 14.49 -6.03 -0.88
C ILE A 59 15.37 -6.20 -2.13
N PRO A 60 14.89 -5.90 -3.35
CA PRO A 60 15.74 -6.01 -4.52
C PRO A 60 16.89 -5.01 -4.46
N MET A 61 18.09 -5.43 -4.84
CA MET A 61 19.29 -4.58 -4.86
C MET A 61 19.08 -3.31 -5.67
N GLN A 62 18.35 -3.39 -6.79
CA GLN A 62 18.02 -2.23 -7.63
C GLN A 62 17.19 -1.18 -6.87
N GLY A 63 16.26 -1.59 -6.02
CA GLY A 63 15.46 -0.68 -5.19
C GLY A 63 16.25 -0.16 -3.99
N ALA A 64 17.08 -1.02 -3.39
CA ALA A 64 17.95 -0.65 -2.28
C ALA A 64 18.97 0.43 -2.66
N GLU A 65 19.60 0.32 -3.83
CA GLU A 65 20.65 1.25 -4.27
C GLU A 65 20.15 2.70 -4.37
N VAL A 66 18.97 2.92 -4.98
CA VAL A 66 18.40 4.27 -5.17
C VAL A 66 18.08 4.94 -3.82
N VAL A 67 17.83 4.11 -2.82
CA VAL A 67 17.30 4.52 -1.54
C VAL A 67 18.39 4.68 -0.48
N TRP A 68 19.33 3.73 -0.43
CA TRP A 68 20.53 3.76 0.41
C TRP A 68 21.54 4.78 -0.14
N ARG A 69 21.64 4.93 -1.47
CA ARG A 69 22.63 5.77 -2.14
C ARG A 69 24.06 5.38 -1.71
N SER A 70 25.04 6.25 -1.93
CA SER A 70 26.44 6.00 -1.53
C SER A 70 26.70 6.25 -0.04
N ASP A 71 25.85 7.03 0.64
CA ASP A 71 26.12 7.57 1.98
C ASP A 71 25.02 7.26 3.03
N GLY A 72 24.11 6.35 2.71
CA GLY A 72 22.94 6.03 3.53
C GLY A 72 21.72 6.93 3.29
N GLY A 73 21.84 7.97 2.46
CA GLY A 73 20.71 8.74 1.93
C GLY A 73 19.73 9.28 2.98
N LYS A 74 18.43 9.37 2.61
CA LYS A 74 17.39 9.81 3.56
C LYS A 74 17.20 8.82 4.73
N PHE A 75 17.74 7.60 4.64
CA PHE A 75 17.64 6.60 5.69
C PHE A 75 18.49 6.92 6.91
N VAL A 76 19.74 7.30 6.69
CA VAL A 76 20.66 7.69 7.77
C VAL A 76 20.40 9.14 8.18
N HIS A 77 20.20 10.04 7.20
CA HIS A 77 20.24 11.47 7.46
C HIS A 77 18.86 12.11 7.72
N LYS A 78 17.77 11.45 7.32
CA LYS A 78 16.39 11.99 7.41
C LYS A 78 15.35 10.91 7.72
N ALA A 79 15.68 9.96 8.61
CA ALA A 79 14.86 8.78 8.88
C ALA A 79 13.37 9.11 9.17
N ILE A 80 13.13 10.13 10.00
CA ILE A 80 11.77 10.57 10.37
C ILE A 80 11.06 11.26 9.21
N GLY A 81 11.75 12.16 8.48
CA GLY A 81 11.18 12.90 7.35
C GLY A 81 11.00 12.08 6.07
N ARG A 82 11.45 10.81 6.08
CA ARG A 82 11.32 9.87 4.96
C ARG A 82 9.96 9.18 4.92
N VAL A 83 9.19 9.22 6.00
CA VAL A 83 7.77 8.83 5.98
C VAL A 83 7.02 9.87 5.15
N GLU A 84 7.17 9.80 3.83
CA GLU A 84 6.58 10.74 2.89
C GLU A 84 5.05 10.62 2.98
N HIS A 85 4.38 11.75 3.19
CA HIS A 85 2.93 11.86 3.35
C HIS A 85 2.11 11.29 2.17
N TYR A 86 2.75 11.07 1.02
CA TYR A 86 2.12 10.63 -0.22
C TYR A 86 1.62 9.18 -0.17
N ASN A 87 2.41 8.26 0.39
CA ASN A 87 2.00 6.86 0.52
C ASN A 87 0.76 6.74 1.39
N MET A 88 0.77 7.36 2.58
CA MET A 88 -0.36 7.32 3.51
C MET A 88 -1.62 7.99 2.93
N SER A 89 -1.45 9.08 2.17
CA SER A 89 -2.59 9.74 1.49
C SER A 89 -3.20 8.83 0.42
N SER A 90 -2.36 8.18 -0.40
CA SER A 90 -2.83 7.27 -1.45
C SER A 90 -3.56 6.06 -0.89
N TRP A 91 -3.04 5.46 0.19
CA TRP A 91 -3.64 4.29 0.83
C TRP A 91 -4.95 4.61 1.56
N TYR A 92 -5.10 5.85 2.03
CA TYR A 92 -6.33 6.32 2.66
C TYR A 92 -7.43 6.61 1.63
N TYR A 93 -7.11 7.32 0.54
CA TYR A 93 -8.13 7.80 -0.39
C TYR A 93 -8.60 6.76 -1.40
N GLY A 94 -7.69 5.95 -1.95
CA GLY A 94 -8.00 4.91 -2.93
C GLY A 94 -7.99 5.36 -4.39
N PRO A 95 -7.88 4.41 -5.33
CA PRO A 95 -7.63 4.66 -6.75
C PRO A 95 -8.69 5.51 -7.49
N SER A 96 -9.92 5.59 -6.99
CA SER A 96 -10.99 6.42 -7.56
C SER A 96 -10.86 7.91 -7.20
N ASP A 97 -10.16 8.25 -6.12
CA ASP A 97 -10.08 9.61 -5.59
C ASP A 97 -8.91 10.40 -6.22
N GLN A 98 -9.18 11.63 -6.65
CA GLN A 98 -8.17 12.50 -7.27
C GLN A 98 -6.96 12.73 -6.36
N ARG A 99 -7.15 12.81 -5.05
CA ARG A 99 -6.03 13.03 -4.09
C ARG A 99 -5.07 11.85 -4.05
N CYS A 100 -5.58 10.63 -4.24
CA CYS A 100 -4.74 9.46 -4.40
C CYS A 100 -3.94 9.55 -5.69
N ARG A 101 -4.61 9.85 -6.82
CA ARG A 101 -3.98 9.98 -8.13
C ARG A 101 -2.89 11.05 -8.14
N ASP A 102 -3.13 12.20 -7.53
CA ASP A 102 -2.14 13.26 -7.38
C ASP A 102 -0.94 12.82 -6.54
N ALA A 103 -1.17 12.06 -5.46
CA ALA A 103 -0.10 11.51 -4.63
C ALA A 103 0.75 10.47 -5.39
N LEU A 104 0.12 9.59 -6.16
CA LEU A 104 0.81 8.61 -7.00
C LEU A 104 1.56 9.27 -8.15
N GLU A 105 1.02 10.33 -8.75
CA GLU A 105 1.73 11.09 -9.78
C GLU A 105 3.02 11.71 -9.23
N ARG A 106 3.00 12.24 -8.00
CA ARG A 106 4.23 12.73 -7.34
C ARG A 106 5.26 11.62 -7.12
N ILE A 107 4.82 10.41 -6.78
CA ILE A 107 5.70 9.24 -6.66
C ILE A 107 6.29 8.86 -8.02
N ASN A 108 5.47 8.82 -9.08
CA ASN A 108 5.93 8.55 -10.44
C ASN A 108 6.95 9.58 -10.92
N GLN A 109 6.72 10.87 -10.63
CA GLN A 109 7.65 11.96 -10.93
C GLN A 109 8.96 11.82 -10.15
N LEU A 110 8.90 11.39 -8.89
CA LEU A 110 10.10 11.09 -8.10
C LEU A 110 10.89 9.94 -8.72
N HIS A 111 10.24 8.84 -9.10
CA HIS A 111 10.89 7.72 -9.77
C HIS A 111 11.54 8.18 -11.09
N ALA A 112 10.79 8.89 -11.93
CA ALA A 112 11.29 9.44 -13.20
C ALA A 112 12.45 10.42 -13.02
N GLY A 113 12.43 11.26 -11.97
CA GLY A 113 13.54 12.17 -11.68
C GLY A 113 14.83 11.45 -11.28
N LEU A 114 14.72 10.24 -10.71
CA LEU A 114 15.85 9.43 -10.25
C LEU A 114 16.44 8.56 -11.35
N THR A 115 15.72 8.26 -12.45
CA THR A 115 16.24 7.41 -13.54
C THR A 115 17.51 7.98 -14.19
N ARG A 116 17.68 9.31 -14.21
CA ARG A 116 18.91 9.93 -14.74
C ARG A 116 20.16 9.54 -13.93
N GLN A 117 20.02 9.40 -12.61
CA GLN A 117 21.12 9.02 -11.72
C GLN A 117 21.24 7.50 -11.57
N TYR A 118 20.13 6.79 -11.72
CA TYR A 118 20.01 5.35 -11.50
C TYR A 118 19.27 4.69 -12.67
N PRO A 119 19.87 4.67 -13.87
CA PRO A 119 19.20 4.19 -15.08
C PRO A 119 18.82 2.71 -14.94
N GLY A 120 17.59 2.37 -15.34
CA GLY A 120 17.06 1.00 -15.28
C GLY A 120 16.67 0.52 -13.89
N ARG A 121 16.86 1.30 -12.81
CA ARG A 121 16.45 0.89 -11.46
C ARG A 121 14.94 0.91 -11.25
N PHE A 122 14.18 1.53 -12.16
CA PHE A 122 12.72 1.59 -12.13
C PHE A 122 12.06 0.84 -13.30
N SER A 123 12.81 0.07 -14.08
CA SER A 123 12.28 -0.66 -15.26
C SER A 123 11.78 -2.07 -14.94
N HIS A 124 11.78 -2.47 -13.67
CA HIS A 124 11.45 -3.84 -13.25
C HIS A 124 10.00 -3.95 -12.77
N ASN A 125 9.07 -4.36 -13.64
CA ASN A 125 7.65 -4.53 -13.29
C ASN A 125 7.45 -5.38 -12.01
N GLY A 126 8.22 -6.45 -11.87
CA GLY A 126 8.15 -7.36 -10.72
C GLY A 126 8.37 -6.68 -9.36
N ASP A 127 9.19 -5.63 -9.29
CA ASP A 127 9.44 -4.90 -8.04
C ASP A 127 8.20 -4.12 -7.59
N TYR A 128 7.46 -3.56 -8.55
CA TYR A 128 6.19 -2.88 -8.31
C TYR A 128 5.12 -3.89 -7.91
N VAL A 129 4.95 -4.97 -8.68
CA VAL A 129 3.99 -6.05 -8.37
C VAL A 129 4.24 -6.59 -6.97
N TYR A 130 5.51 -6.85 -6.61
CA TYR A 130 5.87 -7.29 -5.28
C TYR A 130 5.47 -6.28 -4.19
N THR A 131 5.82 -5.02 -4.38
CA THR A 131 5.54 -3.95 -3.42
C THR A 131 4.04 -3.78 -3.15
N LEU A 132 3.23 -3.75 -4.22
CA LEU A 132 1.78 -3.58 -4.13
C LEU A 132 1.13 -4.82 -3.51
N THR A 133 1.52 -6.00 -3.96
CA THR A 133 1.06 -7.28 -3.41
C THR A 133 1.38 -7.42 -1.93
N PHE A 134 2.62 -7.09 -1.53
CA PHE A 134 3.04 -7.11 -0.14
C PHE A 134 2.18 -6.17 0.71
N SER A 135 1.85 -4.99 0.18
CA SER A 135 1.01 -4.00 0.86
C SER A 135 -0.42 -4.51 1.08
N ALA A 136 -0.99 -5.24 0.13
CA ALA A 136 -2.30 -5.86 0.24
C ALA A 136 -2.39 -6.88 1.40
N VAL A 137 -1.33 -7.67 1.60
CA VAL A 137 -1.32 -8.80 2.54
C VAL A 137 -0.62 -8.51 3.87
N LEU A 138 0.07 -7.38 4.02
CA LEU A 138 0.92 -7.08 5.19
C LEU A 138 0.15 -7.22 6.50
N MET A 139 -0.98 -6.52 6.62
CA MET A 139 -1.74 -6.50 7.88
C MET A 139 -2.39 -7.85 8.19
N HIS A 140 -2.84 -8.58 7.16
CA HIS A 140 -3.31 -9.96 7.31
C HIS A 140 -2.19 -10.85 7.88
N ARG A 141 -1.00 -10.82 7.28
CA ARG A 141 0.16 -11.61 7.72
C ARG A 141 0.64 -11.22 9.12
N LEU A 142 0.69 -9.92 9.42
CA LEU A 142 1.10 -9.43 10.74
C LEU A 142 0.16 -9.92 11.84
N ARG A 143 -1.15 -9.80 11.63
CA ARG A 143 -2.16 -10.27 12.60
C ARG A 143 -2.01 -11.76 12.89
N ILE A 144 -1.89 -12.59 11.85
CA ILE A 144 -1.69 -14.03 12.00
C ILE A 144 -0.40 -14.34 12.79
N ARG A 145 0.71 -13.66 12.49
CA ARG A 145 1.98 -13.85 13.23
C ARG A 145 1.89 -13.46 14.70
N LEU A 146 0.99 -12.55 15.05
CA LEU A 146 0.74 -12.16 16.44
C LEU A 146 -0.31 -13.06 17.13
N GLY A 147 -0.74 -14.14 16.50
CA GLY A 147 -1.77 -15.04 17.05
C GLY A 147 -3.20 -14.46 16.97
N LEU A 148 -3.41 -13.40 16.20
CA LEU A 148 -4.73 -12.80 15.98
C LEU A 148 -5.38 -13.37 14.72
N SER A 149 -6.71 -13.25 14.62
CA SER A 149 -7.42 -13.52 13.37
C SER A 149 -6.93 -12.56 12.27
N GLY A 150 -6.62 -13.12 11.11
CA GLY A 150 -6.33 -12.37 9.90
C GLY A 150 -7.55 -11.62 9.36
N PHE A 151 -7.44 -11.15 8.11
CA PHE A 151 -8.56 -10.56 7.39
C PHE A 151 -9.70 -11.56 7.17
N THR A 152 -10.94 -11.06 7.23
CA THR A 152 -12.13 -11.78 6.77
C THR A 152 -12.13 -11.88 5.23
N GLU A 153 -13.00 -12.72 4.68
CA GLU A 153 -13.16 -12.85 3.22
C GLU A 153 -13.48 -11.51 2.54
N LYS A 154 -14.43 -10.73 3.08
CA LYS A 154 -14.74 -9.38 2.58
C LYS A 154 -13.50 -8.46 2.57
N GLN A 155 -12.68 -8.53 3.61
CA GLN A 155 -11.46 -7.73 3.70
C GLN A 155 -10.38 -8.19 2.71
N MET A 156 -10.27 -9.49 2.45
CA MET A 156 -9.34 -10.04 1.45
C MET A 156 -9.74 -9.62 0.03
N ILE A 157 -11.03 -9.70 -0.32
CA ILE A 157 -11.56 -9.22 -1.61
C ILE A 157 -11.31 -7.71 -1.74
N ALA A 158 -11.64 -6.93 -0.71
CA ALA A 158 -11.46 -5.49 -0.76
C ALA A 158 -9.99 -5.07 -0.90
N ALA A 159 -9.07 -5.74 -0.18
CA ALA A 159 -7.64 -5.52 -0.30
C ALA A 159 -7.16 -5.77 -1.73
N ARG A 160 -7.55 -6.90 -2.32
CA ARG A 160 -7.20 -7.24 -3.70
C ARG A 160 -7.67 -6.16 -4.67
N HIS A 161 -8.96 -5.80 -4.64
CA HIS A 161 -9.49 -4.79 -5.58
C HIS A 161 -8.82 -3.45 -5.42
N PHE A 162 -8.57 -3.04 -4.18
CA PHE A 162 -7.84 -1.81 -3.88
C PHE A 162 -6.47 -1.80 -4.57
N TRP A 163 -5.67 -2.84 -4.37
CA TRP A 163 -4.29 -2.86 -4.89
C TRP A 163 -4.21 -3.19 -6.38
N ARG A 164 -5.13 -4.01 -6.91
CA ARG A 164 -5.31 -4.24 -8.34
C ARG A 164 -5.58 -2.92 -9.07
N ASP A 165 -6.48 -2.09 -8.55
CA ASP A 165 -6.88 -0.83 -9.20
C ASP A 165 -5.85 0.29 -8.96
N MET A 166 -5.02 0.17 -7.91
CA MET A 166 -3.85 1.03 -7.70
C MET A 166 -2.71 0.72 -8.65
N ALA A 167 -2.48 -0.55 -9.01
CA ALA A 167 -1.34 -0.98 -9.81
C ALA A 167 -1.14 -0.19 -11.11
N PRO A 168 -2.14 -0.04 -12.01
CA PRO A 168 -1.94 0.66 -13.28
C PRO A 168 -1.69 2.17 -13.12
N LEU A 169 -1.83 2.74 -11.91
CA LEU A 169 -1.51 4.14 -11.63
C LEU A 169 -0.01 4.38 -11.41
N PHE A 170 0.78 3.33 -11.19
CA PHE A 170 2.24 3.41 -11.11
C PHE A 170 2.88 3.26 -12.49
N ARG A 171 4.01 3.95 -12.71
CA ARG A 171 4.77 3.90 -13.97
C ARG A 171 6.09 3.14 -13.81
N VAL A 172 6.29 2.19 -14.70
CA VAL A 172 7.52 1.43 -14.93
C VAL A 172 8.34 2.17 -16.01
N GLU A 173 9.61 2.42 -15.70
CA GLU A 173 10.54 3.08 -16.62
C GLU A 173 10.60 2.31 -17.95
N GLY A 174 10.35 3.01 -19.05
CA GLY A 174 10.41 2.45 -20.41
C GLY A 174 9.31 1.47 -20.79
N SER A 175 8.40 1.09 -19.87
CA SER A 175 7.40 0.04 -20.10
C SER A 175 5.94 0.47 -19.87
N GLY A 176 5.70 1.64 -19.27
CA GLY A 176 4.34 2.17 -19.08
C GLY A 176 3.75 1.78 -17.72
N PRO A 177 2.43 1.48 -17.62
CA PRO A 177 1.82 1.13 -16.35
C PRO A 177 2.32 -0.21 -15.79
N VAL A 178 2.15 -0.44 -14.48
CA VAL A 178 2.41 -1.76 -13.88
C VAL A 178 1.36 -2.75 -14.36
N GLU A 179 1.82 -3.94 -14.72
CA GLU A 179 1.00 -5.05 -15.24
C GLU A 179 1.18 -6.32 -14.38
N ASP A 180 0.46 -7.39 -14.70
CA ASP A 180 0.58 -8.71 -14.05
C ASP A 180 0.31 -8.75 -12.53
N PHE A 181 -0.60 -7.91 -12.05
CA PHE A 181 -1.05 -8.00 -10.65
C PHE A 181 -1.76 -9.37 -10.40
N PRO A 182 -1.55 -10.04 -9.26
CA PRO A 182 -2.08 -11.38 -9.03
C PRO A 182 -3.59 -11.51 -9.22
N ALA A 183 -4.02 -12.66 -9.75
CA ALA A 183 -5.41 -12.95 -10.07
C ALA A 183 -6.29 -13.22 -8.84
N ASP A 184 -5.72 -13.42 -7.65
CA ASP A 184 -6.46 -13.57 -6.40
C ASP A 184 -5.57 -13.29 -5.17
N PHE A 185 -6.21 -13.17 -4.00
CA PHE A 185 -5.52 -12.89 -2.73
C PHE A 185 -4.60 -14.04 -2.28
N ASP A 186 -4.81 -15.26 -2.76
CA ASP A 186 -3.93 -16.39 -2.44
C ASP A 186 -2.63 -16.33 -3.26
N GLY A 187 -2.71 -15.93 -4.53
CA GLY A 187 -1.58 -15.56 -5.36
C GLY A 187 -0.76 -14.43 -4.73
N GLU A 188 -1.44 -13.40 -4.20
CA GLU A 188 -0.79 -12.32 -3.44
C GLU A 188 -0.04 -12.86 -2.21
N ARG A 189 -0.68 -13.76 -1.46
CA ARG A 189 -0.09 -14.40 -0.27
C ARG A 189 1.05 -15.35 -0.58
N LYS A 190 1.07 -15.95 -1.76
CA LYS A 190 2.12 -16.89 -2.20
C LYS A 190 3.28 -16.20 -2.88
N LEU A 191 3.18 -14.91 -3.18
CA LEU A 191 4.25 -14.16 -3.81
C LEU A 191 5.53 -14.25 -2.97
N LYS A 192 6.56 -14.83 -3.58
CA LYS A 192 7.89 -14.96 -2.96
C LYS A 192 8.59 -13.61 -3.01
N ARG A 193 9.53 -13.41 -2.09
CA ARG A 193 10.46 -12.29 -2.20
C ARG A 193 11.24 -12.44 -3.52
N PRO A 194 11.36 -11.35 -4.31
CA PRO A 194 12.24 -11.34 -5.47
C PRO A 194 13.70 -11.63 -5.06
#